data_AF-A0A6G0YPJ8-F1
#
_entry.id   AF-A0A6G0YPJ8-F1
#
_cell.length_a   1.000
_cell.length_b   1.000
_cell.length_c   1.000
_cell.angle_alpha   90.00
_cell.angle_beta   90.00
_cell.angle_gamma   90.00
#
_symmetry.space_group_name_H-M   'P 1'
#
loop_
_entity.id
_entity.type
_entity.pdbx_description
1 polymer ?
#
loop_
_entity_poly.entity_id
_entity_poly.type
_entity_poly.pdbx_seq_one_letter_code
_entity_poly.pdbx_strand_id
1 'polypeptide(L)'
;MDSIQPVVCNITIDEMAIQRQLSYFNGKLYGCDDLGTDNIENDQDNVQEATNALVFLAVCLNNHWKVPIGYFLVHSFSGSKRANLLKHCLELSTNTGGKCHSITFDIQLIYVYIIGSKF
;
A
#
# COMPACT_ATOMS: atom_id res chain seq x y z
N MET A 1 17.26 16.07 28.16
CA MET A 1 16.12 15.92 27.23
C MET A 1 16.65 15.13 26.05
N ASP A 2 16.24 13.87 25.93
CA ASP A 2 16.62 13.07 24.78
C ASP A 2 16.00 13.71 23.53
N SER A 3 16.84 14.00 22.54
CA SER A 3 16.35 14.49 21.26
C SER A 3 15.45 13.41 20.65
N ILE A 4 14.22 13.76 20.32
CA ILE A 4 13.31 12.84 19.62
C ILE A 4 13.94 12.55 18.26
N GLN A 5 14.51 11.37 18.11
CA GLN A 5 15.05 10.94 16.84
C GLN A 5 13.90 10.71 15.85
N PRO A 6 14.00 11.21 14.61
CA PRO A 6 12.95 10.99 13.63
C PRO A 6 12.84 9.51 13.30
N VAL A 7 11.62 9.01 13.10
CA VAL A 7 11.40 7.65 12.60
C VAL A 7 11.89 7.59 11.16
N VAL A 8 12.84 6.71 10.88
CA VAL A 8 13.35 6.47 9.52
C VAL A 8 12.86 5.09 9.09
N CYS A 9 12.22 5.00 7.93
CA CYS A 9 11.64 3.75 7.44
C CYS A 9 11.97 3.46 5.98
N ASN A 10 11.94 2.18 5.65
CA ASN A 10 11.78 1.65 4.30
C ASN A 10 10.31 1.32 4.06
N ILE A 11 9.79 1.62 2.87
CA ILE A 11 8.48 1.12 2.46
C ILE A 11 8.70 -0.13 1.61
N THR A 12 8.27 -1.28 2.11
CA THR A 12 8.26 -2.53 1.35
C THR A 12 6.89 -2.73 0.72
N ILE A 13 6.87 -3.07 -0.56
CA ILE A 13 5.67 -3.33 -1.34
C ILE A 13 5.78 -4.76 -1.87
N ASP A 14 4.71 -5.53 -1.68
CA ASP A 14 4.64 -6.93 -2.10
C ASP A 14 3.28 -7.19 -2.76
N GLU A 15 3.27 -7.94 -3.86
CA GLU A 15 2.06 -8.37 -4.54
C GLU A 15 1.86 -9.88 -4.37
N MET A 16 0.93 -10.26 -3.48
CA MET A 16 0.68 -11.64 -3.12
C MET A 16 -0.55 -12.18 -3.86
N ALA A 17 -0.45 -13.34 -4.50
CA ALA A 17 -1.61 -14.03 -5.05
C ALA A 17 -2.57 -14.45 -3.92
N ILE A 18 -3.87 -14.23 -4.11
CA ILE A 18 -4.92 -14.61 -3.17
C ILE A 18 -5.90 -15.58 -3.81
N GLN A 19 -6.64 -16.32 -2.98
CA GLN A 19 -7.73 -17.15 -3.47
C GLN A 19 -8.83 -16.25 -4.02
N ARG A 20 -9.19 -16.49 -5.27
CA ARG A 20 -10.34 -15.87 -5.92
C ARG A 20 -11.62 -16.37 -5.26
N GLN A 21 -12.30 -15.50 -4.54
CA GLN A 21 -13.53 -15.85 -3.85
C GLN A 21 -14.35 -14.60 -3.55
N LEU A 22 -15.60 -14.58 -4.03
CA LEU A 22 -16.59 -13.60 -3.60
C LEU A 22 -17.30 -14.10 -2.34
N SER A 23 -17.40 -13.23 -1.34
CA SER A 23 -18.13 -13.52 -0.10
C SER A 23 -19.12 -12.40 0.19
N TYR A 24 -20.36 -12.77 0.49
CA TYR A 24 -21.37 -11.81 0.91
C TYR A 24 -21.58 -11.91 2.42
N PHE A 25 -21.35 -10.82 3.13
CA PHE A 25 -21.47 -10.77 4.58
C PHE A 25 -22.05 -9.42 5.03
N ASN A 26 -23.05 -9.44 5.92
CA ASN A 26 -23.71 -8.24 6.44
C ASN A 26 -24.16 -7.22 5.37
N GLY A 27 -24.69 -7.70 4.24
CA GLY A 27 -25.17 -6.82 3.19
C GLY A 27 -24.09 -6.31 2.24
N LYS A 28 -22.82 -6.67 2.47
CA LYS A 28 -21.67 -6.22 1.68
C LYS A 28 -21.00 -7.38 0.95
N LEU A 29 -20.60 -7.13 -0.30
CA LEU A 29 -19.79 -8.05 -1.10
C LEU A 29 -18.30 -7.81 -0.83
N TYR A 30 -17.55 -8.89 -0.68
CA TYR A 30 -16.10 -8.91 -0.42
C TYR A 30 -15.40 -9.80 -1.44
N GLY A 31 -14.09 -9.56 -1.62
CA GLY A 31 -13.24 -10.33 -2.52
C GLY A 31 -13.25 -9.84 -3.97
N CYS A 32 -13.87 -8.69 -4.23
CA CYS A 32 -13.75 -7.97 -5.50
C CYS A 32 -12.50 -7.06 -5.51
N ASP A 33 -12.14 -6.56 -6.69
CA ASP A 33 -11.19 -5.44 -6.84
C ASP A 33 -11.64 -4.26 -5.97
N ASP A 34 -10.79 -3.85 -5.03
CA ASP A 34 -11.05 -2.81 -4.04
C ASP A 34 -9.79 -1.96 -3.86
N LEU A 35 -9.83 -0.77 -4.46
CA LEU A 35 -8.79 0.25 -4.40
C LEU A 35 -9.08 1.35 -3.37
N GLY A 36 -10.11 1.18 -2.53
CA GLY A 36 -10.51 2.18 -1.53
C GLY A 36 -11.26 3.38 -2.10
N THR A 37 -11.77 3.29 -3.34
CA THR A 37 -12.72 4.25 -3.93
C THR A 37 -14.14 3.68 -3.85
N ASP A 38 -15.07 4.45 -3.29
CA ASP A 38 -16.48 4.07 -3.04
C ASP A 38 -17.33 3.78 -4.31
N ASN A 39 -16.71 3.68 -5.49
CA ASN A 39 -17.38 3.36 -6.74
C ASN A 39 -17.38 1.85 -7.00
N ILE A 40 -17.94 1.08 -6.06
CA ILE A 40 -18.52 -0.20 -6.46
C ILE A 40 -19.80 0.20 -7.19
N GLU A 41 -19.67 0.51 -8.48
CA GLU A 41 -20.82 0.65 -9.36
C GLU A 41 -21.67 -0.60 -9.14
N ASN A 42 -22.94 -0.38 -8.78
CA ASN A 42 -23.93 -1.40 -8.48
C ASN A 42 -24.33 -2.19 -9.74
N ASP A 43 -23.35 -2.54 -10.58
CA ASP A 43 -23.51 -3.41 -11.73
C ASP A 43 -23.16 -4.83 -11.25
N GLN A 44 -24.13 -5.43 -10.56
CA GLN A 44 -24.02 -6.76 -9.94
C GLN A 44 -23.64 -7.86 -10.95
N ASP A 45 -23.76 -7.59 -12.25
CA ASP A 45 -23.49 -8.54 -13.33
C ASP A 45 -22.04 -8.56 -13.81
N ASN A 46 -21.15 -7.66 -13.34
CA ASN A 46 -19.77 -7.60 -13.82
C ASN A 46 -18.72 -7.39 -12.71
N VAL A 47 -18.98 -7.92 -11.51
CA VAL A 47 -18.05 -7.80 -10.37
C VAL A 47 -16.80 -8.64 -10.62
N GLN A 48 -15.66 -7.95 -10.71
CA GLN A 48 -14.37 -8.58 -10.96
C GLN A 48 -13.72 -9.04 -9.65
N GLU A 49 -13.45 -10.33 -9.54
CA GLU A 49 -12.78 -10.94 -8.39
C GLU A 49 -11.33 -10.49 -8.28
N ALA A 50 -10.87 -10.19 -7.08
CA ALA A 50 -9.45 -9.93 -6.85
C ALA A 50 -8.64 -11.24 -6.98
N THR A 51 -7.51 -11.15 -7.66
CA THR A 51 -6.54 -12.25 -7.84
C THR A 51 -5.29 -12.06 -7.00
N ASN A 52 -4.99 -10.81 -6.63
CA ASN A 52 -3.81 -10.43 -5.88
C ASN A 52 -4.17 -9.44 -4.77
N ALA A 53 -3.32 -9.38 -3.75
CA ALA A 53 -3.32 -8.33 -2.74
C ALA A 53 -1.99 -7.57 -2.83
N LEU A 54 -2.05 -6.27 -3.05
CA LEU A 54 -0.89 -5.39 -2.98
C LEU A 54 -0.78 -4.85 -1.56
N VAL A 55 0.32 -5.15 -0.87
CA VAL A 55 0.54 -4.81 0.53
C VAL A 55 1.66 -3.79 0.65
N PHE A 56 1.44 -2.75 1.45
CA PHE A 56 2.44 -1.76 1.83
C PHE A 56 2.82 -1.97 3.29
N LEU A 57 4.12 -2.13 3.54
CA LEU A 57 4.69 -2.37 4.86
C LEU A 57 5.73 -1.29 5.18
N ALA A 58 5.53 -0.53 6.25
CA ALA A 58 6.59 0.32 6.79
C ALA A 58 7.52 -0.52 7.67
N VAL A 59 8.81 -0.52 7.34
CA VAL A 59 9.87 -1.20 8.10
C VAL A 59 10.77 -0.13 8.68
N CYS A 60 10.84 -0.04 10.00
CA CYS A 60 11.69 0.93 10.66
C CYS A 60 13.16 0.54 10.52
N LEU A 61 14.00 1.52 10.18
CA LEU A 61 15.44 1.36 10.01
C LEU A 61 16.21 1.67 11.30
N ASN A 62 15.68 2.55 12.14
CA ASN A 62 16.31 2.97 13.39
C ASN A 62 15.67 2.37 14.65
N ASN A 63 14.65 1.50 14.50
CA ASN A 63 14.06 0.72 15.58
C ASN A 63 13.61 -0.66 15.04
N HIS A 64 13.21 -1.57 15.93
CA HIS A 64 12.88 -2.96 15.58
C HIS A 64 11.38 -3.19 15.38
N TRP A 65 10.75 -2.48 14.45
CA TRP A 65 9.34 -2.72 14.12
C TRP A 65 9.06 -2.70 12.62
N LYS A 66 8.01 -3.42 12.24
CA LYS A 66 7.40 -3.40 10.92
C LYS A 66 5.88 -3.38 11.10
N VAL A 67 5.16 -2.58 10.32
CA VAL A 67 3.70 -2.48 10.40
C VAL A 67 3.09 -2.38 9.01
N PRO A 68 2.01 -3.12 8.71
CA PRO A 68 1.26 -2.92 7.47
C PRO A 68 0.60 -1.54 7.53
N ILE A 69 0.79 -0.74 6.49
CA ILE A 69 0.26 0.62 6.38
C ILE A 69 -0.84 0.74 5.32
N GLY A 70 -1.03 -0.29 4.49
CA GLY A 70 -2.13 -0.37 3.55
C GLY A 70 -2.13 -1.69 2.79
N TYR A 71 -3.30 -2.12 2.34
CA TYR A 71 -3.44 -3.22 1.39
C TYR A 71 -4.58 -2.92 0.43
N PHE A 72 -4.48 -3.46 -0.79
CA PHE A 72 -5.47 -3.27 -1.84
C PHE A 72 -5.72 -4.60 -2.53
N LEU A 73 -6.99 -5.00 -2.63
CA LEU A 73 -7.39 -6.20 -3.34
C LEU A 73 -7.52 -5.84 -4.81
N VAL A 74 -6.88 -6.60 -5.69
CA VAL A 74 -6.86 -6.26 -7.11
C VAL A 74 -6.96 -7.47 -8.01
N HIS A 75 -7.62 -7.27 -9.15
CA HIS A 75 -7.56 -8.25 -10.24
C HIS A 75 -6.37 -8.00 -11.16
N SER A 76 -6.04 -6.73 -11.41
CA SER A 76 -4.86 -6.35 -12.18
C SER A 76 -4.50 -4.89 -11.92
N PHE A 77 -3.21 -4.59 -11.88
CA PHE A 77 -2.73 -3.22 -11.75
C PHE A 77 -2.07 -2.74 -13.05
N SER A 78 -2.46 -1.55 -13.50
CA SER A 78 -1.61 -0.75 -14.37
C SER A 78 -0.47 -0.11 -13.57
N GLY A 79 0.68 0.14 -14.20
CA GLY A 79 1.81 0.82 -13.56
C GLY A 79 1.44 2.21 -13.00
N SER A 80 0.51 2.92 -13.65
CA SER A 80 0.04 4.23 -13.20
C SER A 80 -0.76 4.17 -11.89
N LYS A 81 -1.65 3.17 -11.73
CA LYS A 81 -2.39 2.98 -10.47
C LYS A 81 -1.45 2.69 -9.30
N ARG A 82 -0.45 1.81 -9.50
CA ARG A 82 0.57 1.52 -8.47
C ARG A 82 1.36 2.77 -8.08
N ALA A 83 1.78 3.57 -9.07
CA ALA A 83 2.51 4.81 -8.82
C ALA A 83 1.68 5.81 -8.01
N ASN A 84 0.39 5.94 -8.29
CA ASN A 84 -0.51 6.81 -7.54
C ASN A 84 -0.67 6.37 -6.08
N LEU A 85 -0.86 5.06 -5.83
CA LEU A 85 -0.94 4.52 -4.47
C LEU A 85 0.38 4.73 -3.70
N LEU A 86 1.51 4.48 -4.35
CA LEU A 86 2.82 4.73 -3.75
C LEU A 86 3.02 6.21 -3.42
N LYS A 87 2.63 7.12 -4.33
CA LYS A 87 2.69 8.57 -4.07
C LYS A 87 1.86 8.93 -2.84
N HIS A 88 0.63 8.44 -2.75
CA HIS A 88 -0.24 8.70 -1.61
C HIS A 88 0.34 8.15 -0.30
N CYS A 89 0.92 6.95 -0.35
CA CYS A 89 1.61 6.33 0.79
C CYS A 89 2.80 7.17 1.29
N LEU A 90 3.60 7.74 0.36
CA LEU A 90 4.70 8.64 0.69
C LEU A 90 4.22 9.98 1.28
N GLU A 91 3.14 10.54 0.74
CA GLU A 91 2.51 11.75 1.27
C GLU A 91 2.04 11.55 2.72
N LEU A 92 1.32 10.45 2.99
CA LEU A 92 0.86 10.10 4.34
C LEU A 92 2.03 9.81 5.30
N SER A 93 3.07 9.13 4.83
CA SER A 93 4.28 8.87 5.62
C SER A 93 4.98 10.17 6.04
N THR A 94 5.04 11.14 5.12
CA THR A 94 5.64 12.45 5.41
C THR A 94 4.78 13.25 6.39
N ASN A 95 3.45 13.24 6.21
CA ASN A 95 2.51 13.94 7.09
C ASN A 95 2.49 13.41 8.53
N THR A 96 2.80 12.13 8.72
CA THR A 96 2.90 11.51 10.06
C THR A 96 4.26 11.75 10.74
N GLY A 97 5.21 12.39 10.07
CA GLY A 97 6.55 12.68 10.57
C GLY A 97 7.58 11.57 10.34
N GLY A 98 7.19 10.50 9.64
CA GLY A 98 8.09 9.44 9.19
C GLY A 98 8.96 9.90 8.02
N LYS A 99 10.23 9.49 8.02
CA LYS A 99 11.16 9.71 6.90
C LYS A 99 11.35 8.42 6.13
N CYS A 100 10.70 8.32 4.96
CA CYS A 100 10.97 7.24 4.03
C CYS A 100 12.33 7.46 3.37
N HIS A 101 13.24 6.49 3.43
CA HIS A 101 14.58 6.60 2.85
C HIS A 101 14.82 5.65 1.68
N SER A 102 14.01 4.60 1.57
CA SER A 102 14.11 3.60 0.52
C SER A 102 12.76 2.92 0.29
N ILE A 103 12.62 2.30 -0.88
CA ILE A 103 11.45 1.52 -1.26
C ILE A 103 11.92 0.17 -1.81
N THR A 104 11.28 -0.92 -1.39
CA THR A 104 11.59 -2.28 -1.86
C THR A 104 10.36 -2.90 -2.49
N PHE A 105 10.49 -3.49 -3.69
CA PHE A 105 9.43 -4.26 -4.35
C PHE A 105 9.85 -5.73 -4.48
N ASP A 106 9.04 -6.68 -4.03
CA ASP A 106 9.15 -8.16 -4.15
C ASP A 106 10.55 -8.78 -3.94
N ILE A 107 11.52 -8.50 -4.81
CA ILE A 107 12.90 -8.98 -4.68
C ILE A 107 13.93 -7.99 -5.27
N GLN A 108 13.50 -6.78 -5.63
CA GLN A 108 14.34 -5.70 -6.14
C GLN A 108 14.27 -4.49 -5.20
N LEU A 109 15.42 -4.15 -4.62
CA LEU A 109 15.57 -2.94 -3.85
C LEU A 109 15.84 -1.77 -4.80
N ILE A 110 15.01 -0.73 -4.70
CA ILE A 110 15.19 0.50 -5.47
C ILE A 110 15.60 1.58 -4.47
N TYR A 111 16.84 2.05 -4.61
CA TYR A 111 17.30 3.22 -3.86
C TYR A 111 16.61 4.46 -4.41
N VAL A 112 15.53 4.87 -3.75
CA VAL A 112 14.91 6.16 -4.01
C VAL A 112 15.60 7.19 -3.12
N TYR A 113 16.50 7.97 -3.70
CA TYR A 113 17.00 9.18 -3.06
C TYR A 113 15.85 10.18 -2.98
N ILE A 114 15.15 10.22 -1.84
CA ILE A 114 14.23 11.33 -1.53
C ILE A 114 15.11 12.54 -1.17
N ILE A 115 15.62 13.21 -2.20
CA ILE A 115 16.34 14.47 -2.07
C ILE A 115 15.34 15.55 -1.62
N GLY A 116 15.41 15.91 -0.34
CA GLY A 116 15.05 17.23 0.15
C GLY A 116 13.61 17.69 -0.09
N SER A 117 12.71 17.25 0.78
CA SER A 117 11.64 18.07 1.41
C SER A 117 11.26 19.38 0.70
N LYS A 118 10.28 19.31 -0.20
CA LYS A 118 8.98 19.99 -0.13
C LYS A 118 8.10 19.31 -1.18
N PHE A 119 6.88 18.97 -0.77
CA PHE A 119 5.85 18.38 -1.63
C PHE A 119 5.76 19.09 -2.98
#